data_AF-A0A090L087-F1
#
_entry.id   AF-A0A090L087-F1
#
_cell.length_a   1.000
_cell.length_b   1.000
_cell.length_c   1.000
_cell.angle_alpha   90.00
_cell.angle_beta   90.00
_cell.angle_gamma   90.00
#
_symmetry.space_group_name_H-M   'P 1'
#
loop_
_entity.id
_entity.type
_entity.pdbx_description
1 polymer ?
#
loop_
_entity_poly.entity_id
_entity_poly.type
_entity_poly.pdbx_seq_one_letter_code
_entity_poly.pdbx_strand_id
1 'polypeptide(L)'
;MNYLKFFALLLLIVTLSSTIECRKKNVYNYGKTKMEYGNRRMTEMSVHVSGNCQTNGECPFGYTCTNQMCVKPIVNGNQRTRNFVQCNDLEKDCYKFQSYCRDSAYNDVLRERCKRTCGFCSPS
;
A
#
# COMPACT_ATOMS: atom_id res chain seq x y z
N MET A 1 57.87 -25.10 16.82
CA MET A 1 56.79 -25.82 16.10
C MET A 1 55.38 -25.27 16.36
N ASN A 2 55.17 -24.36 17.33
CA ASN A 2 53.82 -23.81 17.62
C ASN A 2 53.49 -22.50 16.89
N TYR A 3 54.50 -21.72 16.50
CA TYR A 3 54.32 -20.46 15.77
C TYR A 3 53.74 -20.65 14.35
N LEU A 4 54.13 -21.73 13.65
CA LEU A 4 53.65 -22.00 12.29
C LEU A 4 52.14 -22.36 12.29
N LYS A 5 51.67 -23.04 13.34
CA LYS A 5 50.23 -23.33 13.54
C LYS A 5 49.44 -22.07 13.88
N PHE A 6 50.03 -21.18 14.69
CA PHE A 6 49.44 -19.88 14.99
C PHE A 6 49.30 -19.00 13.75
N PHE A 7 50.34 -18.97 12.90
CA PHE A 7 50.33 -18.19 11.67
C PHE A 7 49.31 -18.72 10.66
N ALA A 8 49.19 -20.04 10.53
CA ALA A 8 48.18 -20.68 9.69
C ALA A 8 46.76 -20.40 10.19
N LEU A 9 46.54 -20.40 11.51
CA LEU A 9 45.24 -20.07 12.10
C LEU A 9 44.88 -18.59 11.88
N LEU A 10 45.85 -17.68 12.02
CA LEU A 10 45.65 -16.25 11.79
C LEU A 10 45.32 -15.96 10.32
N LEU A 11 46.01 -16.62 9.38
CA LEU A 11 45.71 -16.50 7.96
C LEU A 11 44.33 -17.04 7.61
N LEU A 12 43.88 -18.15 8.21
CA LEU A 12 42.51 -18.67 8.05
C LEU A 12 41.45 -17.71 8.61
N ILE A 13 41.71 -17.08 9.75
CA ILE A 13 40.76 -16.12 10.34
C ILE A 13 40.64 -14.86 9.46
N VAL A 14 41.76 -14.37 8.91
CA VAL A 14 41.76 -13.19 8.03
C VAL A 14 41.06 -13.52 6.69
N THR A 15 41.27 -14.69 6.10
CA THR A 15 40.58 -15.08 4.86
C THR A 15 39.08 -15.34 5.08
N LEU A 16 38.68 -15.85 6.25
CA LEU A 16 37.27 -15.98 6.64
C LEU A 16 36.61 -14.62 6.94
N SER A 17 37.37 -13.63 7.39
CA SER A 17 36.84 -12.29 7.69
C SER A 17 36.58 -11.48 6.41
N SER A 18 37.40 -11.65 5.37
CA SER A 18 37.24 -10.97 4.08
C SER A 18 36.04 -11.44 3.25
N THR A 19 35.39 -12.55 3.63
CA THR A 19 34.12 -13.00 3.02
C THR A 19 32.88 -12.49 3.78
N ILE A 20 33.04 -11.85 4.94
CA ILE A 20 31.96 -11.30 5.78
C ILE A 20 31.59 -9.86 5.38
N GLU A 21 32.22 -9.30 4.34
CA GLU A 21 31.77 -8.04 3.73
C GLU A 21 30.48 -8.28 2.90
N CYS A 22 29.38 -8.59 3.61
CA CYS A 22 28.03 -8.44 3.11
C CYS A 22 27.89 -7.01 2.59
N ARG A 23 27.90 -6.87 1.27
CA ARG A 23 27.45 -5.69 0.51
C ARG A 23 26.31 -4.98 1.24
N LYS A 24 26.61 -3.99 2.08
CA LYS A 24 25.67 -2.95 2.48
C LYS A 24 25.52 -2.01 1.29
N LYS A 25 24.79 -2.47 0.27
CA LYS A 25 24.16 -1.58 -0.69
C LYS A 25 22.78 -1.24 -0.15
N ASN A 26 22.70 -0.03 0.36
CA ASN A 26 21.62 0.95 0.25
C ASN A 26 20.15 0.49 0.21
N VAL A 27 19.35 1.32 0.88
CA VAL A 27 17.90 1.47 0.83
C VAL A 27 17.17 0.62 1.88
N TYR A 28 16.62 1.30 2.89
CA TYR A 28 15.47 0.84 3.64
C TYR A 28 14.31 0.61 2.67
N ASN A 29 14.29 -0.57 2.06
CA ASN A 29 13.19 -1.10 1.27
C ASN A 29 12.44 -2.06 2.18
N TYR A 30 11.29 -1.63 2.68
CA TYR A 30 10.28 -2.57 3.17
C TYR A 30 9.91 -3.47 1.98
N GLY A 31 10.49 -4.67 1.98
CA GLY A 31 10.41 -5.64 0.90
C GLY A 31 8.97 -6.08 0.66
N LYS A 32 8.34 -5.43 -0.31
CA LYS A 32 7.17 -5.92 -1.03
C LYS A 32 7.59 -7.22 -1.73
N THR A 33 7.15 -8.37 -1.22
CA THR A 33 7.39 -9.67 -1.85
C THR A 33 6.90 -9.64 -3.29
N LYS A 34 7.83 -9.82 -4.23
CA LYS A 34 7.55 -9.98 -5.66
C LYS A 34 7.05 -11.41 -5.86
N MET A 35 5.72 -11.60 -5.87
CA MET A 35 5.13 -12.92 -6.16
C MET A 35 5.31 -13.22 -7.65
N GLU A 36 5.96 -14.35 -7.94
CA GLU A 36 6.09 -14.96 -9.25
C GLU A 36 4.69 -15.38 -9.72
N TYR A 37 4.12 -14.67 -10.70
CA TYR A 37 2.87 -15.09 -11.33
C TYR A 37 3.16 -16.20 -12.35
N GLY A 38 3.41 -17.39 -11.81
CA GLY A 38 3.32 -18.63 -12.56
C GLY A 38 1.89 -18.85 -13.03
N ASN A 39 1.76 -19.23 -14.29
CA ASN A 39 0.52 -19.60 -14.97
C ASN A 39 -0.20 -20.73 -14.22
N ARG A 40 -1.07 -20.39 -13.25
CA ARG A 40 -2.07 -21.30 -12.68
C ARG A 40 -3.44 -20.80 -13.09
N ARG A 41 -4.21 -21.69 -13.72
CA ARG A 41 -5.62 -21.48 -14.05
C ARG A 41 -6.35 -21.01 -12.79
N MET A 42 -6.88 -19.78 -12.86
CA MET A 42 -7.54 -19.08 -11.77
C MET A 42 -8.95 -19.64 -11.57
N THR A 43 -9.20 -20.26 -10.42
CA THR A 43 -10.57 -20.50 -9.94
C THR A 43 -10.81 -19.92 -8.55
N GLU A 44 -9.93 -19.04 -8.05
CA GLU A 44 -10.13 -18.37 -6.75
C GLU A 44 -10.00 -16.84 -6.92
N MET A 45 -11.06 -16.13 -6.54
CA MET A 45 -11.15 -14.67 -6.53
C MET A 45 -10.03 -14.09 -5.67
N SER A 46 -9.08 -13.38 -6.28
CA SER A 46 -7.99 -12.74 -5.53
C SER A 46 -8.54 -11.52 -4.77
N VAL A 47 -8.28 -11.40 -3.47
CA VAL A 47 -8.77 -10.30 -2.62
C VAL A 47 -7.56 -9.57 -2.01
N HIS A 48 -7.56 -8.24 -2.04
CA HIS A 48 -6.61 -7.45 -1.27
C HIS A 48 -7.12 -7.28 0.17
N VAL A 49 -6.25 -7.52 1.15
CA VAL A 49 -6.54 -7.39 2.59
C VAL A 49 -5.67 -6.29 3.18
N SER A 50 -6.25 -5.43 4.01
CA SER A 50 -5.55 -4.31 4.65
C SER A 50 -5.92 -4.14 6.12
N GLY A 51 -5.44 -5.06 6.97
CA GLY A 51 -5.62 -4.98 8.42
C GLY A 51 -7.03 -5.31 8.89
N ASN A 52 -7.23 -5.11 10.19
CA ASN A 52 -8.46 -5.47 10.90
C ASN A 52 -9.40 -4.26 10.98
N CYS A 53 -10.69 -4.53 11.12
CA CYS A 53 -11.71 -3.53 11.26
C CYS A 53 -12.90 -4.06 12.07
N GLN A 54 -13.66 -3.15 12.66
CA GLN A 54 -14.99 -3.43 13.23
C GLN A 54 -16.10 -2.80 12.37
N THR A 55 -15.80 -1.67 11.73
CA THR A 55 -16.72 -0.94 10.86
C THR A 55 -16.06 -0.53 9.54
N ASN A 56 -16.86 -0.25 8.50
CA ASN A 56 -16.36 0.18 7.18
C ASN A 56 -15.56 1.49 7.23
N GLY A 57 -15.83 2.37 8.21
CA GLY A 57 -15.16 3.67 8.35
C GLY A 57 -13.70 3.56 8.82
N GLU A 58 -13.29 2.41 9.36
CA GLU A 58 -11.91 2.14 9.76
C GLU A 58 -11.03 1.73 8.57
N CYS A 59 -11.65 1.34 7.45
CA CYS A 59 -10.93 0.84 6.30
C CYS A 59 -10.45 1.95 5.36
N PRO A 60 -9.30 1.77 4.69
CA PRO A 60 -8.85 2.67 3.64
C PRO A 60 -9.87 2.78 2.50
N PHE A 61 -9.82 3.89 1.75
CA PHE A 61 -10.74 4.11 0.64
C PHE A 61 -10.76 2.94 -0.36
N GLY A 62 -11.96 2.47 -0.71
CA GLY A 62 -12.16 1.34 -1.61
C GLY A 62 -12.08 -0.05 -0.96
N TYR A 63 -11.88 -0.12 0.36
CA TYR A 63 -11.99 -1.36 1.13
C TYR A 63 -13.31 -1.38 1.90
N THR A 64 -13.84 -2.57 2.15
CA THR A 64 -15.02 -2.81 2.99
C THR A 64 -14.62 -3.71 4.15
N CYS A 65 -15.26 -3.53 5.31
CA CYS A 65 -15.03 -4.39 6.45
C CYS A 65 -15.86 -5.67 6.31
N THR A 66 -15.19 -6.78 6.01
CA THR A 66 -15.82 -8.09 5.88
C THR A 66 -15.10 -9.06 6.80
N ASN A 67 -15.84 -9.77 7.65
CA ASN A 67 -15.28 -10.70 8.63
C ASN A 67 -14.15 -10.06 9.45
N GLN A 68 -14.36 -8.83 9.91
CA GLN A 68 -13.41 -8.03 10.70
C GLN A 68 -12.09 -7.70 9.99
N MET A 69 -12.06 -7.80 8.67
CA MET A 69 -10.88 -7.53 7.84
C MET A 69 -11.25 -6.55 6.74
N CYS A 70 -10.40 -5.55 6.51
CA CYS A 70 -10.59 -4.65 5.38
C CYS A 70 -10.24 -5.38 4.11
N VAL A 71 -11.24 -5.63 3.27
CA VAL A 71 -11.08 -6.36 2.00
C VAL A 71 -11.45 -5.49 0.81
N LYS A 72 -10.74 -5.70 -0.30
CA LYS A 72 -11.09 -5.12 -1.61
C LYS A 72 -11.04 -6.21 -2.68
N PRO A 73 -12.13 -6.48 -3.41
CA PRO A 73 -12.13 -7.48 -4.47
C PRO A 73 -11.21 -7.05 -5.62
N ILE A 74 -10.37 -7.97 -6.10
CA ILE A 74 -9.62 -7.81 -7.34
C ILE A 74 -10.50 -8.38 -8.45
N VAL A 75 -11.35 -7.53 -9.04
CA VAL A 75 -12.04 -7.89 -10.27
C VAL A 75 -10.98 -8.04 -11.38
N ASN A 76 -10.65 -9.27 -11.74
CA ASN A 76 -9.81 -9.57 -12.91
C ASN A 76 -10.63 -9.35 -14.18
N GLY A 77 -10.96 -8.09 -14.43
CA GLY A 77 -11.49 -7.62 -15.70
C GLY A 77 -10.39 -6.83 -16.40
N ASN A 78 -10.21 -7.07 -17.69
CA ASN A 78 -9.44 -6.23 -18.59
C ASN A 78 -10.10 -4.83 -18.70
N GLN A 79 -10.07 -4.06 -17.63
CA GLN A 79 -10.54 -2.69 -17.59
C GLN A 79 -9.35 -1.77 -17.30
N ARG A 80 -8.67 -1.39 -18.38
CA ARG A 80 -8.21 -0.01 -18.51
C ARG A 80 -9.42 0.91 -18.73
N THR A 81 -10.35 0.91 -17.80
CA THR A 81 -10.97 2.16 -17.38
C THR A 81 -10.34 2.42 -16.03
N ARG A 82 -9.16 3.07 -16.05
CA ARG A 82 -8.91 4.02 -14.97
C ARG A 82 -10.05 5.01 -15.14
N ASN A 83 -11.16 4.74 -14.47
CA ASN A 83 -12.05 5.79 -14.04
C ASN A 83 -11.18 6.54 -13.04
N PHE A 84 -10.31 7.39 -13.59
CA PHE A 84 -9.59 8.38 -12.84
C PHE A 84 -10.71 9.13 -12.17
N VAL A 85 -10.92 8.86 -10.87
CA VAL A 85 -11.94 9.55 -10.10
C VAL A 85 -11.51 11.00 -10.17
N GLN A 86 -12.08 11.71 -11.14
CA GLN A 86 -11.64 13.05 -11.44
C GLN A 86 -12.01 13.86 -10.20
N CYS A 87 -10.98 14.28 -9.50
CA CYS A 87 -11.09 15.10 -8.30
C CYS A 87 -11.51 16.51 -8.74
N ASN A 88 -12.78 16.66 -9.07
CA ASN A 88 -13.38 17.91 -9.44
C ASN A 88 -14.74 18.04 -8.77
N ASP A 89 -15.19 19.26 -8.61
CA ASP A 89 -16.56 19.51 -8.19
C ASP A 89 -17.50 19.20 -9.36
N LEU A 90 -18.61 18.55 -9.05
CA LEU A 90 -19.71 18.32 -9.99
C LEU A 90 -20.61 19.56 -10.11
N GLU A 91 -20.73 20.32 -9.02
CA GLU A 91 -21.57 21.51 -8.93
C GLU A 91 -20.74 22.80 -9.06
N LYS A 92 -21.30 23.84 -9.68
CA LYS A 92 -20.59 25.12 -9.88
C LYS A 92 -20.50 25.97 -8.61
N ASP A 93 -21.47 25.80 -7.71
CA ASP A 93 -21.65 26.65 -6.52
C ASP A 93 -21.02 26.08 -5.24
N CYS A 94 -20.12 25.10 -5.35
CA CYS A 94 -19.48 24.48 -4.19
C CYS A 94 -18.79 25.47 -3.23
N TYR A 95 -18.32 26.62 -3.73
CA TYR A 95 -17.72 27.68 -2.90
C TYR A 95 -18.70 28.23 -1.84
N LYS A 96 -20.01 28.23 -2.10
CA LYS A 96 -21.04 28.67 -1.13
C LYS A 96 -21.19 27.69 0.03
N PHE A 97 -20.78 26.43 -0.17
CA PHE A 97 -21.01 25.34 0.78
C PHE A 97 -19.76 24.90 1.54
N GLN A 98 -18.63 25.59 1.36
CA GLN A 98 -17.34 25.20 1.92
C GLN A 98 -17.36 25.08 3.46
N SER A 99 -18.11 25.94 4.14
CA SER A 99 -18.26 25.88 5.61
C SER A 99 -19.02 24.64 6.09
N TYR A 100 -19.85 24.02 5.25
CA TYR A 100 -20.66 22.85 5.58
C TYR A 100 -19.97 21.52 5.25
N CYS A 101 -18.74 21.53 4.73
CA CYS A 101 -18.03 20.31 4.39
C CYS A 101 -17.89 19.32 5.57
N ARG A 102 -17.95 19.81 6.82
CA ARG A 102 -17.91 18.99 8.04
C ARG A 102 -19.26 18.89 8.76
N ASP A 103 -20.29 19.54 8.25
CA ASP A 103 -21.65 19.45 8.80
C ASP A 103 -22.23 18.07 8.44
N SER A 104 -22.68 17.31 9.44
CA SER A 104 -23.22 15.97 9.24
C SER A 104 -24.45 15.95 8.31
N ALA A 105 -25.23 17.03 8.27
CA ALA A 105 -26.40 17.12 7.40
C ALA A 105 -26.03 17.26 5.91
N TYR A 106 -24.83 17.75 5.61
CA TYR A 106 -24.37 18.05 4.25
C TYR A 106 -23.18 17.22 3.79
N ASN A 107 -22.52 16.51 4.71
CA ASN A 107 -21.26 15.80 4.43
C ASN A 107 -21.40 14.82 3.26
N ASP A 108 -22.46 14.01 3.23
CA ASP A 108 -22.66 13.00 2.19
C ASP A 108 -22.81 13.63 0.80
N VAL A 109 -23.66 14.66 0.69
CA VAL A 109 -23.90 15.38 -0.56
C VAL A 109 -22.64 16.10 -1.04
N LEU A 110 -21.92 16.77 -0.12
CA LEU A 110 -20.70 17.51 -0.46
C LEU A 110 -19.53 16.59 -0.77
N ARG A 111 -19.50 15.38 -0.20
CA ARG A 111 -18.53 14.34 -0.53
C ARG A 111 -18.66 13.84 -1.95
N GLU A 112 -19.87 13.77 -2.46
CA GLU A 112 -20.13 13.37 -3.84
C GLU A 112 -19.92 14.55 -4.82
N ARG A 113 -20.54 15.70 -4.52
CA ARG A 113 -20.68 16.80 -5.48
C ARG A 113 -19.61 17.87 -5.38
N CYS A 114 -18.99 18.04 -4.22
CA CYS A 114 -18.04 19.13 -3.94
C CYS A 114 -16.70 18.62 -3.39
N LYS A 115 -16.28 17.42 -3.82
CA LYS A 115 -15.09 16.71 -3.35
C LYS A 115 -13.79 17.49 -3.46
N ARG A 116 -13.64 18.36 -4.46
CA ARG A 116 -12.42 19.17 -4.61
C ARG A 116 -12.48 20.37 -3.65
N THR A 117 -13.59 21.09 -3.62
CA THR A 117 -13.78 22.24 -2.71
C THR A 117 -13.69 21.83 -1.24
N CYS A 118 -14.24 20.66 -0.88
CA CYS A 118 -14.18 20.13 0.48
C CYS A 118 -12.90 19.34 0.81
N GLY A 119 -11.99 19.17 -0.15
CA GLY A 119 -10.71 18.48 0.08
C GLY A 119 -10.83 16.98 0.32
N PHE A 120 -11.86 16.32 -0.22
CA PHE A 120 -12.08 14.87 -0.08
C PHE A 120 -11.30 14.03 -1.11
N CYS A 121 -10.51 14.69 -1.96
CA CYS A 121 -9.67 13.99 -2.92
C CYS A 121 -8.43 13.39 -2.28
N SER A 122 -8.03 12.20 -2.75
CA SER A 122 -6.77 11.60 -2.33
C SER A 122 -5.60 12.14 -3.17
N PRO A 123 -4.43 12.41 -2.55
CA PRO A 123 -3.20 12.62 -3.32
C PRO A 123 -2.85 11.32 -4.04
N SER A 124 -2.61 11.42 -5.35
CA SER A 124 -2.22 10.30 -6.23
C SER A 124 -0.78 9.88 -6.02
#